data_AF-A0A9X0J7S4-F1
#
_entry.id   AF-A0A9X0J7S4-F1
#
_cell.length_a   1.000
_cell.length_b   1.000
_cell.length_c   1.000
_cell.angle_alpha   90.00
_cell.angle_beta   90.00
_cell.angle_gamma   90.00
#
_symmetry.space_group_name_H-M   'P 1'
#
loop_
_entity.id
_entity.type
_entity.pdbx_description
1 polymer ?
#
loop_
_entity_poly.entity_id
_entity_poly.type
_entity_poly.pdbx_seq_one_letter_code
_entity_poly.pdbx_strand_id
1 'polypeptide(L)'
;MGEVERRYRTVLDAPDNDDNLKELQKIGEKIIDLQTSDSAAVIRQKKILMLLEKGYDVSQISQRIGITKRHVQRILKENNLTPKPNFVYKITNKNGTELMFSNTLRSIFNYFGLKSHSSNKQKVNELRKKGLYIQTAKDKYCWHDIPNAALYYLDSKWYVKF
;
A
#
# COMPACT_ATOMS: atom_id res chain seq x y z
N MET A 1 -37.83 20.21 -14.13
CA MET A 1 -37.85 18.83 -14.67
C MET A 1 -36.61 18.66 -15.53
N GLY A 2 -35.68 17.81 -15.10
CA GLY A 2 -34.37 17.65 -15.75
C GLY A 2 -34.49 17.12 -17.17
N GLU A 3 -33.46 17.29 -17.99
CA GLU A 3 -33.47 16.84 -19.39
C GLU A 3 -33.57 15.30 -19.50
N VAL A 4 -32.99 14.58 -18.53
CA VAL A 4 -33.16 13.12 -18.38
C VAL A 4 -34.60 12.77 -17.96
N GLU A 5 -35.19 13.49 -17.01
CA GLU A 5 -36.59 13.26 -16.56
C GLU A 5 -37.64 13.64 -17.61
N ARG A 6 -37.26 14.47 -18.59
CA ARG A 6 -38.08 14.76 -19.77
C ARG A 6 -38.05 13.63 -20.79
N ARG A 7 -36.95 12.86 -20.85
CA ARG A 7 -36.74 11.76 -21.81
C ARG A 7 -37.11 10.39 -21.22
N TYR A 8 -36.95 10.24 -19.91
CA TYR A 8 -37.23 9.04 -19.12
C TYR A 8 -38.12 9.45 -17.96
N ARG A 9 -39.18 8.67 -17.69
CA ARG A 9 -40.16 8.99 -16.65
C ARG A 9 -39.51 9.26 -15.29
N THR A 10 -38.40 8.58 -15.02
CA THR A 10 -37.49 8.87 -13.91
C THR A 10 -36.04 8.68 -14.36
N VAL A 11 -35.09 9.26 -13.62
CA VAL A 11 -33.64 9.04 -13.84
C VAL A 11 -33.24 7.56 -13.67
N LEU A 12 -34.01 6.78 -12.88
CA LEU A 12 -33.76 5.37 -12.65
C LEU A 12 -34.14 4.48 -13.86
N ASP A 13 -34.94 5.00 -14.78
CA ASP A 13 -35.39 4.29 -15.99
C ASP A 13 -34.48 4.55 -17.20
N ALA A 14 -33.49 5.42 -17.05
CA ALA A 14 -32.55 5.76 -18.11
C ALA A 14 -31.43 4.70 -18.19
N PRO A 15 -31.10 4.19 -19.39
CA PRO A 15 -30.01 3.23 -19.56
C PRO A 15 -28.67 3.86 -19.19
N ASP A 16 -27.78 3.10 -18.53
CA ASP A 16 -26.49 3.59 -18.00
C ASP A 16 -25.56 4.25 -19.04
N ASN A 17 -25.81 4.01 -20.33
CA ASN A 17 -25.04 4.59 -21.43
C ASN A 17 -25.59 5.92 -21.95
N ASP A 18 -26.68 6.45 -21.39
CA ASP A 18 -27.26 7.74 -21.78
C ASP A 18 -26.30 8.89 -21.47
N ASP A 19 -26.04 9.73 -22.47
CA ASP A 19 -25.03 10.78 -22.37
C ASP A 19 -25.44 11.89 -21.39
N ASN A 20 -26.74 12.17 -21.24
CA ASN A 20 -27.23 13.13 -20.27
C ASN A 20 -27.12 12.57 -18.84
N LEU A 21 -27.28 11.26 -18.65
CA LEU A 21 -27.08 10.62 -17.36
C LEU A 21 -25.60 10.61 -16.94
N LYS A 22 -24.67 10.40 -17.89
CA LYS A 22 -23.22 10.57 -17.65
C LYS A 22 -22.85 12.01 -17.32
N GLU A 23 -23.46 12.98 -17.99
CA GLU A 23 -23.22 14.39 -17.71
C GLU A 23 -23.77 14.80 -16.35
N LEU A 24 -24.96 14.33 -15.98
CA LEU A 24 -25.52 14.47 -14.63
C LEU A 24 -24.65 13.80 -13.57
N GLN A 25 -24.08 12.63 -13.84
CA GLN A 25 -23.11 11.99 -12.93
C GLN A 25 -21.86 12.87 -12.74
N LYS A 26 -21.27 13.39 -13.83
CA LYS A 26 -20.10 14.29 -13.74
C LYS A 26 -20.41 15.59 -12.98
N ILE A 27 -21.61 16.13 -13.16
CA ILE A 27 -22.08 17.30 -12.42
C ILE A 27 -22.30 16.93 -10.94
N GLY A 28 -22.88 15.77 -10.66
CA GLY A 28 -23.03 15.22 -9.31
C GLY A 28 -21.70 15.03 -8.60
N GLU A 29 -20.70 14.47 -9.27
CA GLU A 29 -19.32 14.34 -8.75
C GLU A 29 -18.71 15.71 -8.44
N LYS A 30 -18.84 16.69 -9.34
CA LYS A 30 -18.42 18.07 -9.10
C LYS A 30 -19.17 18.73 -7.93
N ILE A 31 -20.46 18.46 -7.78
CA ILE A 31 -21.27 18.97 -6.69
C ILE A 31 -20.87 18.31 -5.37
N ILE A 32 -20.55 17.01 -5.35
CA ILE A 32 -20.01 16.31 -4.17
C ILE A 32 -18.64 16.89 -3.77
N ASP A 33 -17.79 17.20 -4.76
CA ASP A 33 -16.52 17.91 -4.56
C ASP A 33 -16.73 19.35 -4.02
N LEU A 34 -17.86 19.99 -4.32
CA LEU A 34 -18.24 21.32 -3.82
C LEU A 34 -19.00 21.27 -2.48
N GLN A 35 -19.69 20.17 -2.17
CA GLN A 35 -20.51 19.96 -0.97
C GLN A 35 -19.71 19.34 0.18
N THR A 36 -18.53 18.77 -0.08
CA THR A 36 -17.59 18.44 0.98
C THR A 36 -17.04 19.73 1.58
N SER A 37 -17.42 20.02 2.84
CA SER A 37 -17.06 21.25 3.58
C SER A 37 -15.56 21.36 3.88
N ASP A 38 -14.78 20.36 3.50
CA ASP A 38 -13.33 20.30 3.68
C ASP A 38 -12.63 20.75 2.40
N SER A 39 -11.72 21.71 2.50
CA SER A 39 -10.89 22.10 1.37
C SER A 39 -10.16 20.89 0.76
N ALA A 40 -9.86 20.93 -0.56
CA ALA A 40 -9.08 19.89 -1.22
C ALA A 40 -7.70 19.63 -0.56
N ALA A 41 -7.18 20.58 0.22
CA ALA A 41 -6.00 20.38 1.06
C ALA A 41 -6.28 19.41 2.23
N VAL A 42 -7.41 19.58 2.93
CA VAL A 42 -7.84 18.72 4.04
C VAL A 42 -8.12 17.30 3.56
N ILE A 43 -8.83 17.14 2.43
CA ILE A 43 -9.09 15.82 1.84
C ILE A 43 -7.76 15.11 1.48
N ARG A 44 -6.79 15.83 0.92
CA ARG A 44 -5.47 15.26 0.61
C ARG A 44 -4.68 14.87 1.85
N GLN A 45 -4.70 15.69 2.89
CA GLN A 45 -4.07 15.37 4.16
C GLN A 45 -4.69 14.10 4.75
N LYS A 46 -6.03 13.99 4.78
CA LYS A 46 -6.73 12.78 5.22
C LYS A 46 -6.29 11.54 4.43
N LYS A 47 -6.18 11.65 3.09
CA LYS A 47 -5.68 10.55 2.23
C LYS A 47 -4.24 10.15 2.56
N ILE A 48 -3.35 11.11 2.80
CA ILE A 48 -1.96 10.82 3.21
C ILE A 48 -1.93 10.07 4.54
N LEU A 49 -2.67 10.56 5.53
CA LEU A 49 -2.73 9.95 6.87
C LEU A 49 -3.27 8.52 6.81
N MET A 50 -4.35 8.29 6.05
CA MET A 50 -4.91 6.95 5.85
C MET A 50 -3.90 5.98 5.21
N LEU A 51 -3.13 6.43 4.21
CA LEU A 51 -2.09 5.58 3.61
C LEU A 51 -0.91 5.34 4.57
N LEU A 52 -0.57 6.33 5.39
CA LEU A 52 0.46 6.19 6.41
C LEU A 52 0.06 5.15 7.47
N GLU A 53 -1.20 5.13 7.90
CA GLU A 53 -1.73 4.16 8.87
C GLU A 53 -1.63 2.72 8.34
N LYS A 54 -1.94 2.54 7.03
CA LYS A 54 -1.71 1.29 6.29
C LYS A 54 -0.20 0.95 6.16
N GLY A 55 0.68 1.89 6.47
CA GLY A 55 2.12 1.70 6.52
C GLY A 55 2.84 1.93 5.21
N TYR A 56 2.22 2.61 4.24
CA TYR A 56 2.91 3.01 3.02
C TYR A 56 4.02 4.03 3.32
N ASP A 57 5.16 3.92 2.62
CA ASP A 57 6.20 4.95 2.72
C ASP A 57 5.86 6.21 1.90
N VAL A 58 6.65 7.25 2.13
CA VAL A 58 6.55 8.54 1.43
C VAL A 58 6.52 8.38 -0.09
N SER A 59 7.32 7.46 -0.65
CA SER A 59 7.40 7.26 -2.10
C SER A 59 6.12 6.62 -2.64
N GLN A 60 5.60 5.62 -1.93
CA GLN A 60 4.35 4.94 -2.28
C GLN A 60 3.15 5.87 -2.16
N ILE A 61 3.09 6.68 -1.09
CA ILE A 61 2.04 7.69 -0.88
C ILE A 61 2.08 8.72 -2.02
N SER A 62 3.27 9.23 -2.32
CA SER A 62 3.51 10.20 -3.41
C SER A 62 2.99 9.68 -4.76
N GLN A 63 3.32 8.44 -5.12
CA GLN A 63 2.88 7.81 -6.36
C GLN A 63 1.36 7.59 -6.41
N ARG A 64 0.76 7.13 -5.31
CA ARG A 64 -0.68 6.83 -5.25
C ARG A 64 -1.56 8.08 -5.29
N ILE A 65 -1.11 9.17 -4.68
CA ILE A 65 -1.87 10.43 -4.60
C ILE A 65 -1.53 11.38 -5.76
N GLY A 66 -0.40 11.17 -6.45
CA GLY A 66 0.04 12.06 -7.53
C GLY A 66 0.62 13.39 -7.04
N ILE A 67 1.31 13.38 -5.89
CA ILE A 67 1.94 14.56 -5.29
C ILE A 67 3.43 14.32 -5.08
N THR A 68 4.20 15.39 -4.87
CA THR A 68 5.66 15.25 -4.65
C THR A 68 5.97 14.63 -3.29
N LYS A 69 7.07 13.87 -3.21
CA LYS A 69 7.59 13.30 -1.94
C LYS A 69 7.83 14.39 -0.89
N ARG A 70 8.32 15.57 -1.31
CA ARG A 70 8.53 16.74 -0.44
C ARG A 70 7.23 17.20 0.22
N HIS A 71 6.12 17.20 -0.52
CA HIS A 71 4.82 17.57 0.02
C HIS A 71 4.35 16.57 1.08
N VAL A 72 4.49 15.27 0.81
CA VAL A 72 4.18 14.21 1.80
C VAL A 72 5.03 14.39 3.06
N GLN A 73 6.35 14.55 2.91
CA GLN A 73 7.27 14.76 4.04
C GLN A 73 6.91 15.98 4.88
N ARG A 74 6.51 17.09 4.24
CA ARG A 74 6.07 18.30 4.95
C ARG A 74 4.88 18.00 5.85
N ILE A 75 3.85 17.33 5.32
CA ILE A 75 2.65 16.97 6.09
C ILE A 75 3.01 16.02 7.24
N LEU A 76 3.86 15.02 7.01
CA LEU A 76 4.31 14.13 8.08
C LEU A 76 5.04 14.90 9.19
N LYS A 77 5.92 15.84 8.83
CA LYS A 77 6.65 16.69 9.78
C LYS A 77 5.72 17.59 10.58
N GLU A 78 4.76 18.24 9.93
CA GLU A 78 3.76 19.12 10.57
C GLU A 78 2.90 18.38 11.60
N ASN A 79 2.70 17.06 11.41
CA ASN A 79 1.90 16.22 12.30
C ASN A 79 2.76 15.36 13.24
N ASN A 80 4.09 15.52 13.26
CA ASN A 80 5.03 14.69 14.04
C ASN A 80 4.88 13.17 13.79
N LEU A 81 4.62 12.79 12.54
CA LEU A 81 4.41 11.39 12.15
C LEU A 81 5.62 10.83 11.42
N THR A 82 5.93 9.56 11.71
CA THR A 82 6.97 8.80 11.01
C THR A 82 6.36 7.62 10.27
N PRO A 83 6.79 7.33 9.03
CA PRO A 83 6.32 6.16 8.30
C PRO A 83 6.76 4.88 9.00
N LYS A 84 5.89 3.86 8.94
CA LYS A 84 6.21 2.50 9.37
C LYS A 84 7.33 1.91 8.49
N PRO A 85 8.06 0.89 8.99
CA PRO A 85 9.07 0.23 8.20
C PRO A 85 8.48 -0.46 6.97
N ASN A 86 9.27 -0.48 5.90
CA ASN A 86 8.98 -1.16 4.65
C ASN A 86 9.97 -2.30 4.42
N PHE A 87 9.52 -3.33 3.70
CA PHE A 87 10.25 -4.57 3.50
C PHE A 87 10.45 -4.83 2.01
N VAL A 88 11.61 -5.37 1.66
CA VAL A 88 12.00 -5.64 0.27
C VAL A 88 11.82 -7.13 -0.06
N TYR A 89 12.03 -7.97 0.96
CA TYR A 89 12.06 -9.42 0.86
C TYR A 89 10.93 -10.02 1.67
N LYS A 90 10.30 -11.05 1.08
CA LYS A 90 9.32 -11.91 1.72
C LYS A 90 9.78 -13.36 1.60
N ILE A 91 9.58 -14.14 2.66
CA ILE A 91 9.83 -15.59 2.66
C ILE A 91 8.51 -16.31 2.71
N THR A 92 8.33 -17.27 1.81
CA THR A 92 7.17 -18.16 1.78
C THR A 92 7.59 -19.62 1.95
N ASN A 93 6.68 -20.46 2.43
CA ASN A 93 6.84 -21.91 2.38
C ASN A 93 6.43 -22.47 0.99
N LYS A 94 6.54 -23.80 0.83
CA LYS A 94 6.10 -24.53 -0.38
C LYS A 94 4.62 -24.34 -0.72
N ASN A 95 3.78 -24.05 0.28
CA ASN A 95 2.35 -23.85 0.12
C ASN A 95 1.98 -22.39 -0.19
N GLY A 96 2.98 -21.49 -0.30
CA GLY A 96 2.76 -20.07 -0.53
C GLY A 96 2.41 -19.26 0.72
N THR A 97 2.37 -19.87 1.91
CA THR A 97 2.16 -19.15 3.17
C THR A 97 3.31 -18.21 3.43
N GLU A 98 3.00 -16.96 3.76
CA GLU A 98 3.96 -15.91 4.04
C GLU A 98 4.44 -16.04 5.49
N LEU A 99 5.74 -16.17 5.67
CA LEU A 99 6.35 -16.48 6.97
C LEU A 99 7.14 -15.32 7.53
N MET A 100 7.90 -14.62 6.69
CA MET A 100 8.87 -13.62 7.13
C MET A 100 9.00 -12.46 6.16
N PHE A 101 9.22 -11.26 6.68
CA PHE A 101 9.45 -10.03 5.93
C PHE A 101 10.72 -9.33 6.40
N SER A 102 11.53 -8.86 5.46
CA SER A 102 12.77 -8.14 5.79
C SER A 102 13.15 -7.10 4.75
N ASN A 103 13.87 -6.07 5.19
CA ASN A 103 14.54 -5.09 4.33
C ASN A 103 15.91 -5.56 3.82
N THR A 104 16.48 -6.65 4.36
CA THR A 104 17.83 -7.12 3.99
C THR A 104 17.93 -8.65 3.91
N LEU A 105 18.60 -9.16 2.86
CA LEU A 105 18.92 -10.60 2.76
C LEU A 105 19.81 -11.10 3.91
N ARG A 106 20.69 -10.23 4.43
CA ARG A 106 21.60 -10.58 5.51
C ARG A 106 20.85 -11.03 6.76
N SER A 107 19.81 -10.29 7.17
CA SER A 107 19.02 -10.65 8.35
C SER A 107 18.33 -12.01 8.20
N ILE A 108 17.85 -12.33 7.00
CA ILE A 108 17.24 -13.62 6.65
C ILE A 108 18.28 -14.74 6.80
N PHE A 109 19.44 -14.58 6.19
CA PHE A 109 20.49 -15.59 6.26
C PHE A 109 21.01 -15.81 7.68
N ASN A 110 21.13 -14.73 8.46
CA ASN A 110 21.52 -14.81 9.86
C ASN A 110 20.47 -15.55 10.70
N TYR A 111 19.18 -15.29 10.46
CA TYR A 111 18.09 -15.99 11.14
C TYR A 111 18.17 -17.52 10.96
N PHE A 112 18.53 -17.97 9.75
CA PHE A 112 18.67 -19.40 9.43
C PHE A 112 20.09 -19.95 9.70
N GLY A 113 21.00 -19.18 10.30
CA GLY A 113 22.35 -19.62 10.62
C GLY A 113 23.21 -19.96 9.40
N LEU A 114 22.98 -19.32 8.25
CA LEU A 114 23.72 -19.65 7.02
C LEU A 114 25.12 -19.04 7.05
N LYS A 115 26.13 -19.82 6.64
CA LYS A 115 27.56 -19.46 6.72
C LYS A 115 27.86 -18.14 6.01
N SER A 116 28.61 -17.23 6.65
CA SER A 116 28.93 -15.91 6.10
C SER A 116 29.63 -15.98 4.74
N HIS A 117 30.57 -16.93 4.56
CA HIS A 117 31.43 -17.08 3.39
C HIS A 117 30.73 -17.65 2.14
N SER A 118 29.52 -18.19 2.24
CA SER A 118 28.81 -18.64 1.04
C SER A 118 28.17 -17.47 0.28
N SER A 119 28.12 -17.58 -1.04
CA SER A 119 27.45 -16.60 -1.90
C SER A 119 25.95 -16.54 -1.62
N ASN A 120 25.32 -15.40 -1.90
CA ASN A 120 23.86 -15.27 -1.76
C ASN A 120 23.10 -16.32 -2.57
N LYS A 121 23.60 -16.72 -3.75
CA LYS A 121 22.99 -17.77 -4.58
C LYS A 121 23.01 -19.13 -3.87
N GLN A 122 24.14 -19.49 -3.23
CA GLN A 122 24.23 -20.72 -2.44
C GLN A 122 23.27 -20.69 -1.24
N LYS A 123 23.23 -19.58 -0.49
CA LYS A 123 22.32 -19.40 0.65
C LYS A 123 20.85 -19.51 0.25
N VAL A 124 20.45 -18.89 -0.86
CA VAL A 124 19.10 -19.00 -1.42
C VAL A 124 18.78 -20.44 -1.81
N ASN A 125 19.72 -21.16 -2.41
CA ASN A 125 19.54 -22.57 -2.76
C ASN A 125 19.40 -23.48 -1.52
N GLU A 126 20.14 -23.20 -0.43
CA GLU A 126 19.98 -23.93 0.84
C GLU A 126 18.58 -23.72 1.44
N LEU A 127 18.08 -22.48 1.44
CA LEU A 127 16.71 -22.20 1.87
C LEU A 127 15.68 -22.92 1.00
N ARG A 128 15.89 -22.93 -0.32
CA ARG A 128 15.01 -23.64 -1.26
C ARG A 128 14.97 -25.14 -0.99
N LYS A 129 16.10 -25.77 -0.67
CA LYS A 129 16.16 -27.19 -0.27
C LYS A 129 15.33 -27.47 0.99
N LYS A 130 15.22 -26.49 1.90
CA LYS A 130 14.36 -26.54 3.09
C LYS A 130 12.89 -26.17 2.81
N GLY A 131 12.51 -25.92 1.55
CA GLY A 131 11.15 -25.53 1.18
C GLY A 131 10.80 -24.07 1.43
N LEU A 132 11.81 -23.21 1.57
CA LEU A 132 11.65 -21.78 1.78
C LEU A 132 12.05 -21.00 0.53
N TYR A 133 11.20 -20.05 0.14
CA TYR A 133 11.38 -19.28 -1.09
C TYR A 133 11.47 -17.80 -0.75
N ILE A 134 12.54 -17.15 -1.20
CA ILE A 134 12.68 -15.70 -1.06
C ILE A 134 12.11 -15.03 -2.30
N GLN A 135 11.17 -14.12 -2.09
CA GLN A 135 10.58 -13.27 -3.11
C GLN A 135 11.02 -11.83 -2.86
N THR A 136 11.44 -11.14 -3.92
CA THR A 136 11.74 -9.70 -3.87
C THR A 136 10.59 -8.97 -4.52
N ALA A 137 10.05 -7.96 -3.86
CA ALA A 137 8.97 -7.19 -4.43
C ALA A 137 9.48 -6.16 -5.43
N LYS A 138 8.70 -5.89 -6.48
CA LYS A 138 8.94 -4.76 -7.40
C LYS A 138 8.76 -3.43 -6.65
N ASP A 139 7.71 -3.35 -5.83
CA ASP A 139 7.45 -2.27 -4.89
C ASP A 139 7.54 -2.82 -3.46
N LYS A 140 8.15 -2.07 -2.54
CA LYS A 140 8.35 -2.54 -1.16
C LYS A 140 7.03 -2.97 -0.50
N TYR A 141 7.05 -4.07 0.24
CA TYR A 141 5.95 -4.46 1.12
C TYR A 141 5.82 -3.45 2.26
N CYS A 142 4.59 -3.05 2.56
CA CYS A 142 4.23 -2.13 3.63
C CYS A 142 3.71 -2.89 4.85
N TRP A 143 3.46 -2.18 5.95
CA TRP A 143 2.96 -2.79 7.19
C TRP A 143 1.66 -3.59 7.01
N HIS A 144 0.76 -3.13 6.13
CA HIS A 144 -0.51 -3.81 5.85
C HIS A 144 -0.32 -5.15 5.10
N ASP A 145 0.76 -5.31 4.34
CA ASP A 145 1.02 -6.53 3.56
C ASP A 145 1.51 -7.70 4.44
N ILE A 146 1.95 -7.43 5.67
CA ILE A 146 2.41 -8.48 6.58
C ILE A 146 1.19 -9.15 7.22
N PRO A 147 0.97 -10.46 7.08
CA PRO A 147 -0.12 -11.13 7.77
C PRO A 147 0.18 -11.29 9.26
N ASN A 148 -0.87 -11.48 10.06
CA ASN A 148 -0.71 -11.79 11.48
C ASN A 148 0.05 -13.13 11.63
N ALA A 149 0.79 -13.27 12.72
CA ALA A 149 1.72 -14.36 13.00
C ALA A 149 2.95 -14.47 12.07
N ALA A 150 3.11 -13.59 11.07
CA ALA A 150 4.36 -13.51 10.30
C ALA A 150 5.45 -12.77 11.07
N LEU A 151 6.70 -13.15 10.81
CA LEU A 151 7.88 -12.49 11.34
C LEU A 151 8.24 -11.26 10.50
N TYR A 152 8.69 -10.20 11.15
CA TYR A 152 9.27 -9.04 10.46
C TYR A 152 10.57 -8.58 11.14
N TYR A 153 11.52 -8.11 10.33
CA TYR A 153 12.81 -7.62 10.81
C TYR A 153 12.81 -6.09 10.96
N LEU A 154 13.08 -5.61 12.17
CA LEU A 154 13.16 -4.19 12.51
C LEU A 154 14.22 -3.98 13.59
N ASP A 155 14.96 -2.88 13.57
CA ASP A 155 15.93 -2.50 14.61
C ASP A 155 16.87 -3.63 15.06
N SER A 156 17.38 -4.37 14.07
CA SER A 156 18.27 -5.52 14.25
C SER A 156 17.68 -6.73 14.99
N LYS A 157 16.35 -6.81 15.10
CA LYS A 157 15.63 -7.88 15.77
C LYS A 157 14.47 -8.39 14.93
N TRP A 158 14.05 -9.63 15.21
CA TRP A 158 12.86 -10.24 14.63
C TRP A 158 11.70 -10.13 15.61
N TYR A 159 10.55 -9.73 15.08
CA TYR A 159 9.30 -9.59 15.83
C TYR A 159 8.20 -10.38 15.14
N VAL A 160 7.20 -10.80 15.89
CA VAL A 160 5.97 -11.40 15.34
C VAL A 160 4.91 -10.32 15.24
N LYS A 161 4.20 -10.25 14.12
CA LYS A 161 3.04 -9.36 13.97
C LYS A 161 1.83 -9.96 14.68
N PHE A 162 1.21 -9.19 15.57
CA PHE A 162 -0.04 -9.52 16.27
C PHE A 162 -1.24 -8.83 15.61
#